data_AF-A0A926WFP9-F1
#
_entry.id   AF-A0A926WFP9-F1
#
_cell.length_a   1.000
_cell.length_b   1.000
_cell.length_c   1.000
_cell.angle_alpha   90.00
_cell.angle_beta   90.00
_cell.angle_gamma   90.00
#
_symmetry.space_group_name_H-M   'P 1'
#
loop_
_entity.id
_entity.type
_entity.pdbx_description
1 polymer ?
#
loop_
_entity_poly.entity_id
_entity_poly.type
_entity_poly.pdbx_seq_one_letter_code
_entity_poly.pdbx_strand_id
1 'polypeptide(L)'
;MYTVDIETQLHGLRPGDRVMYSSVDWDIKDYSTYQDPQGYQTDEWLLVSSGGSEYYLLREYDPTEELNSVTWYISNLLENVHLYLPDSKEDIVPRLWQEMQALTTPYPELKLFYKSYYFDSQTEGSYDAKGKTKSRITWDYWDKDDFTNLAIEAFSDRTLDIYSTKVVKPKEFSKIQKGVGPQRQMTIFTSPLMTELILAIIVFSTGILLIIFG
;
A
#
# COMPACT_ATOMS: atom_id res chain seq x y z
N MET A 1 -29.23 -22.77 7.03
CA MET A 1 -28.57 -21.59 6.44
C MET A 1 -27.09 -21.92 6.44
N TYR A 2 -26.48 -22.15 5.28
CA TYR A 2 -25.04 -22.45 5.23
C TYR A 2 -24.30 -21.12 5.41
N THR A 3 -23.62 -20.97 6.55
CA THR A 3 -22.70 -19.86 6.75
C THR A 3 -21.51 -20.14 5.84
N VAL A 4 -21.35 -19.35 4.77
CA VAL A 4 -20.13 -19.40 3.97
C VAL A 4 -18.98 -18.96 4.87
N ASP A 5 -17.92 -19.77 4.93
CA ASP A 5 -16.77 -19.48 5.75
C ASP A 5 -16.12 -18.13 5.38
N ILE A 6 -15.62 -17.39 6.36
CA ILE A 6 -15.11 -16.02 6.17
C ILE A 6 -13.90 -16.01 5.24
N GLU A 7 -13.05 -17.04 5.28
CA GLU A 7 -11.89 -17.16 4.41
C GLU A 7 -12.32 -17.32 2.96
N THR A 8 -13.37 -18.12 2.72
CA THR A 8 -13.95 -18.29 1.38
C THR A 8 -14.51 -16.97 0.85
N GLN A 9 -15.16 -16.18 1.71
CA GLN A 9 -15.70 -14.87 1.31
C GLN A 9 -14.60 -13.85 0.98
N LEU A 10 -13.50 -13.85 1.75
CA LEU A 10 -12.33 -13.01 1.52
C LEU A 10 -11.62 -13.37 0.21
N HIS A 11 -11.33 -14.65 0.00
CA HIS A 11 -10.70 -15.11 -1.24
C HIS A 11 -11.54 -14.77 -2.48
N GLY A 12 -12.87 -14.74 -2.32
CA GLY A 12 -13.79 -14.33 -3.38
C GLY A 12 -13.82 -12.82 -3.68
N LEU A 13 -13.08 -11.96 -2.95
CA LEU A 13 -13.08 -10.50 -3.16
C LEU A 13 -12.57 -10.13 -4.54
N ARG A 14 -13.26 -9.20 -5.22
CA ARG A 14 -12.87 -8.69 -6.54
C ARG A 14 -13.04 -7.17 -6.59
N PRO A 15 -12.41 -6.48 -7.56
CA PRO A 15 -12.58 -5.04 -7.72
C PRO A 15 -14.06 -4.62 -7.75
N GLY A 16 -14.41 -3.60 -6.96
CA GLY A 16 -15.79 -3.16 -6.73
C GLY A 16 -16.48 -3.82 -5.52
N ASP A 17 -15.82 -4.75 -4.84
CA ASP A 17 -16.29 -5.23 -3.53
C ASP A 17 -15.84 -4.29 -2.40
N ARG A 18 -16.38 -4.52 -1.21
CA ARG A 18 -15.99 -3.82 0.02
C ARG A 18 -15.87 -4.78 1.19
N VAL A 19 -14.94 -4.51 2.10
CA VAL A 19 -14.73 -5.27 3.33
C VAL A 19 -14.41 -4.32 4.49
N MET A 20 -14.84 -4.67 5.70
CA MET A 20 -14.46 -3.94 6.91
C MET A 20 -13.26 -4.62 7.58
N TYR A 21 -12.20 -3.85 7.83
CA TYR A 21 -11.01 -4.26 8.59
C TYR A 21 -10.63 -3.14 9.56
N SER A 22 -10.36 -3.49 10.82
CA SER A 22 -10.04 -2.53 11.89
C SER A 22 -11.04 -1.38 12.00
N SER A 23 -12.33 -1.69 11.86
CA SER A 23 -13.47 -0.73 11.87
C SER A 23 -13.48 0.29 10.73
N VAL A 24 -12.65 0.12 9.72
CA VAL A 24 -12.62 0.94 8.49
C VAL A 24 -13.20 0.13 7.35
N ASP A 25 -14.03 0.77 6.52
CA ASP A 25 -14.52 0.19 5.27
C ASP A 25 -13.47 0.41 4.16
N TRP A 26 -13.10 -0.67 3.50
CA TRP A 26 -12.10 -0.71 2.43
C TRP A 26 -12.74 -1.17 1.13
N ASP A 27 -12.62 -0.36 0.09
CA ASP A 27 -12.99 -0.74 -1.26
C ASP A 27 -11.88 -1.58 -1.89
N ILE A 28 -12.25 -2.66 -2.56
CA ILE A 28 -11.32 -3.44 -3.37
C ILE A 28 -11.17 -2.74 -4.72
N LYS A 29 -9.95 -2.29 -5.04
CA LYS A 29 -9.63 -1.58 -6.29
C LYS A 29 -8.95 -2.46 -7.32
N ASP A 30 -8.14 -3.40 -6.88
CA ASP A 30 -7.44 -4.32 -7.76
C ASP A 30 -7.32 -5.72 -7.15
N TYR A 31 -7.07 -6.71 -8.01
CA TYR A 31 -6.76 -8.08 -7.65
C TYR A 31 -5.75 -8.66 -8.64
N SER A 32 -4.67 -9.22 -8.13
CA SER A 32 -3.61 -9.86 -8.91
C SER A 32 -3.19 -11.18 -8.27
N THR A 33 -2.51 -12.01 -9.05
CA THR A 33 -1.84 -13.21 -8.55
C THR A 33 -0.44 -13.29 -9.13
N TYR A 34 0.49 -13.80 -8.35
CA TYR A 34 1.85 -14.08 -8.80
C TYR A 34 2.42 -15.28 -8.07
N GLN A 35 3.52 -15.82 -8.60
CA GLN A 35 4.29 -16.88 -7.97
C GLN A 35 5.67 -16.33 -7.62
N ASP A 36 6.13 -16.57 -6.41
CA ASP A 36 7.46 -16.17 -5.99
C ASP A 36 8.54 -17.13 -6.54
N PRO A 37 9.83 -16.74 -6.47
CA PRO A 37 10.93 -17.61 -6.91
C PRO A 37 11.04 -18.95 -6.15
N GLN A 38 10.47 -19.04 -4.95
CA GLN A 38 10.49 -20.20 -4.07
C GLN A 38 9.36 -21.18 -4.42
N GLY A 39 8.39 -20.76 -5.24
CA GLY A 39 7.28 -21.55 -5.73
C GLY A 39 5.95 -21.28 -5.01
N TYR A 40 5.92 -20.42 -3.99
CA TYR A 40 4.69 -20.02 -3.31
C TYR A 40 3.84 -19.16 -4.24
N GLN A 41 2.52 -19.33 -4.12
CA GLN A 41 1.56 -18.52 -4.84
C GLN A 41 0.98 -17.45 -3.91
N THR A 42 0.94 -16.22 -4.39
CA THR A 42 0.36 -15.08 -3.69
C THR A 42 -0.84 -14.56 -4.45
N ASP A 43 -1.97 -14.44 -3.77
CA ASP A 43 -3.09 -13.58 -4.16
C ASP A 43 -2.91 -12.21 -3.50
N GLU A 44 -3.10 -11.12 -4.24
CA GLU A 44 -2.96 -9.76 -3.75
C GLU A 44 -4.21 -8.94 -4.08
N TRP A 45 -4.74 -8.21 -3.09
CA TRP A 45 -5.85 -7.26 -3.26
C TRP A 45 -5.43 -5.86 -2.81
N LEU A 46 -5.68 -4.87 -3.66
CA LEU A 46 -5.54 -3.47 -3.27
C LEU A 46 -6.81 -2.98 -2.57
N LEU A 47 -6.69 -2.65 -1.29
CA LEU A 47 -7.72 -2.10 -0.42
C LEU A 47 -7.53 -0.59 -0.29
N VAL A 48 -8.57 0.19 -0.58
CA VAL A 48 -8.52 1.66 -0.47
C VAL A 48 -9.62 2.16 0.44
N SER A 49 -9.25 2.93 1.45
CA SER A 49 -10.20 3.57 2.36
C SER A 49 -10.80 4.83 1.74
N SER A 50 -11.95 5.29 2.26
CA SER A 50 -12.54 6.56 1.83
C SER A 50 -11.64 7.80 2.08
N GLY A 51 -10.69 7.69 3.01
CA GLY A 51 -9.69 8.72 3.29
C GLY A 51 -8.47 8.70 2.36
N GLY A 52 -8.38 7.73 1.44
CA GLY A 52 -7.28 7.60 0.49
C GLY A 52 -6.11 6.75 0.98
N SER A 53 -6.20 6.13 2.16
CA SER A 53 -5.20 5.15 2.60
C SER A 53 -5.29 3.88 1.76
N GLU A 54 -4.14 3.28 1.43
CA GLU A 54 -4.05 2.10 0.59
C GLU A 54 -3.29 0.98 1.30
N TYR A 55 -3.91 -0.19 1.41
CA TYR A 55 -3.33 -1.42 1.94
C TYR A 55 -3.36 -2.52 0.87
N TYR A 56 -2.40 -3.43 0.92
CA TYR A 56 -2.46 -4.70 0.22
C TYR A 56 -2.86 -5.79 1.20
N LEU A 57 -3.92 -6.52 0.88
CA LEU A 57 -4.22 -7.80 1.52
C LEU A 57 -3.51 -8.88 0.70
N LEU A 58 -2.72 -9.71 1.35
CA LEU A 58 -1.97 -10.79 0.70
C LEU A 58 -2.42 -12.12 1.27
N ARG A 59 -2.54 -13.12 0.41
CA ARG A 59 -2.75 -14.53 0.79
C ARG A 59 -1.67 -15.36 0.11
N GLU A 60 -0.77 -15.91 0.91
CA GLU A 60 0.35 -16.72 0.44
C GLU A 60 0.11 -18.19 0.82
N TYR A 61 0.42 -19.10 -0.09
CA TYR A 61 0.29 -20.54 0.12
C TYR A 61 1.21 -21.33 -0.82
N ASP A 62 1.69 -22.48 -0.35
CA ASP A 62 2.40 -23.45 -1.21
C ASP A 62 1.37 -24.23 -2.04
N PRO A 63 1.39 -24.15 -3.38
CA PRO A 63 0.44 -24.89 -4.23
C PRO A 63 0.72 -26.40 -4.31
N THR A 64 1.87 -26.88 -3.77
CA THR A 64 2.34 -28.27 -3.87
C THR A 64 2.05 -29.09 -2.61
N GLU A 65 1.74 -28.47 -1.48
CA GLU A 65 1.42 -29.17 -0.23
C GLU A 65 -0.06 -29.59 -0.15
N GLU A 66 -0.35 -30.84 0.22
CA GLU A 66 -1.74 -31.35 0.36
C GLU A 66 -2.57 -30.57 1.41
N LEU A 67 -1.89 -29.98 2.39
CA LEU A 67 -2.45 -29.13 3.44
C LEU A 67 -1.99 -27.68 3.22
N ASN A 68 -2.25 -27.10 2.03
CA ASN A 68 -1.97 -25.71 1.65
C ASN A 68 -1.95 -24.78 2.88
N SER A 69 -0.77 -24.54 3.46
CA SER A 69 -0.65 -23.70 4.63
C SER A 69 -0.85 -22.26 4.16
N VAL A 70 -2.00 -21.67 4.51
CA VAL A 70 -2.37 -20.33 4.06
C VAL A 70 -1.98 -19.33 5.11
N THR A 71 -1.15 -18.37 4.75
CA THR A 71 -0.86 -17.21 5.59
C THR A 71 -1.45 -15.96 4.95
N TRP A 72 -2.13 -15.16 5.76
CA TRP A 72 -2.70 -13.89 5.35
C TRP A 72 -1.91 -12.73 5.95
N TYR A 73 -1.63 -11.73 5.13
CA TYR A 73 -0.92 -10.53 5.55
C TYR A 73 -1.70 -9.29 5.15
N ILE A 74 -1.51 -8.22 5.91
CA ILE A 74 -1.85 -6.87 5.46
C ILE A 74 -0.57 -6.05 5.40
N SER A 75 -0.32 -5.46 4.24
CA SER A 75 0.86 -4.66 3.96
C SER A 75 0.45 -3.24 3.62
N ASN A 76 1.23 -2.26 4.06
CA ASN A 76 1.03 -0.87 3.71
C ASN A 76 2.35 -0.17 3.47
N LEU A 77 2.38 0.70 2.45
CA LEU A 77 3.48 1.62 2.23
C LEU A 77 3.53 2.61 3.40
N LEU A 78 4.73 2.86 3.91
CA LEU A 78 4.99 3.83 4.96
C LEU A 78 5.54 5.11 4.35
N GLU A 79 4.73 6.16 4.35
CA GLU A 79 5.14 7.47 3.85
C GLU A 79 5.87 8.28 4.92
N ASN A 80 6.88 9.06 4.50
CA ASN A 80 7.60 10.02 5.34
C ASN A 80 8.18 9.40 6.63
N VAL A 81 8.71 8.18 6.54
CA VAL A 81 9.34 7.50 7.67
C VAL A 81 10.80 7.87 7.84
N HIS A 82 11.27 7.74 9.08
CA HIS A 82 12.67 7.83 9.44
C HIS A 82 13.13 6.49 9.99
N LEU A 83 14.27 5.99 9.50
CA LEU A 83 14.89 4.76 9.96
C LEU A 83 16.19 5.07 10.68
N TYR A 84 16.40 4.45 11.82
CA TYR A 84 17.55 4.73 12.68
C TYR A 84 18.34 3.46 12.98
N LEU A 85 19.64 3.63 13.20
CA LEU A 85 20.46 2.58 13.82
C LEU A 85 20.26 2.56 15.34
N PRO A 86 20.50 1.43 16.04
CA PRO A 86 20.19 1.32 17.47
C PRO A 86 20.83 2.39 18.36
N ASP A 87 22.05 2.80 18.01
CA ASP A 87 22.89 3.74 18.75
C ASP A 87 23.01 5.12 18.06
N SER A 88 22.21 5.38 17.03
CA SER A 88 22.24 6.63 16.28
C SER A 88 20.86 7.29 16.20
N LYS A 89 20.86 8.62 16.11
CA LYS A 89 19.67 9.43 15.79
C LYS A 89 19.70 9.94 14.35
N GLU A 90 20.70 9.55 13.59
CA GLU A 90 20.78 9.86 12.16
C GLU A 90 19.74 9.03 11.41
N ASP A 91 18.90 9.71 10.64
CA ASP A 91 18.00 9.06 9.71
C ASP A 91 18.79 8.55 8.50
N ILE A 92 18.71 7.24 8.26
CA ILE A 92 19.48 6.57 7.20
C ILE A 92 18.71 6.48 5.89
N VAL A 93 17.40 6.79 5.86
CA VAL A 93 16.57 6.72 4.64
C VAL A 93 17.22 7.42 3.43
N PRO A 94 17.80 8.62 3.55
CA PRO A 94 18.40 9.31 2.39
C PRO A 94 19.55 8.57 1.71
N ARG A 95 20.22 7.64 2.39
CA ARG A 95 21.37 6.88 1.86
C ARG A 95 21.07 5.41 1.58
N LEU A 96 19.96 4.87 2.12
CA LEU A 96 19.61 3.45 1.99
C LEU A 96 19.58 2.96 0.55
N TRP A 97 18.97 3.73 -0.37
CA TRP A 97 18.92 3.32 -1.77
C TRP A 97 20.32 3.08 -2.35
N GLN A 98 21.26 4.00 -2.11
CA GLN A 98 22.63 3.87 -2.62
C GLN A 98 23.36 2.69 -1.97
N GLU A 99 23.16 2.46 -0.68
CA GLU A 99 23.77 1.36 0.06
C GLU A 99 23.28 0.00 -0.45
N MET A 100 21.96 -0.15 -0.65
CA MET A 100 21.37 -1.36 -1.25
C MET A 100 21.93 -1.64 -2.65
N GLN A 101 22.05 -0.61 -3.50
CA GLN A 101 22.60 -0.78 -4.86
C GLN A 101 24.11 -1.08 -4.86
N ALA A 102 24.84 -0.60 -3.86
CA ALA A 102 26.26 -0.90 -3.70
C ALA A 102 26.51 -2.31 -3.13
N LEU A 103 25.45 -3.09 -2.89
CA LEU A 103 25.49 -4.44 -2.31
C LEU A 103 26.27 -4.44 -0.98
N THR A 104 26.13 -3.37 -0.20
CA THR A 104 26.67 -3.35 1.16
C THR A 104 25.94 -4.37 2.02
N THR A 105 26.64 -4.94 3.00
CA THR A 105 26.00 -5.79 4.01
C THR A 105 24.82 -5.04 4.64
N PRO A 106 23.60 -5.61 4.65
CA PRO A 106 22.45 -5.00 5.29
C PRO A 106 22.72 -4.69 6.76
N TYR A 107 22.12 -3.60 7.26
CA TYR A 107 22.22 -3.28 8.68
C TYR A 107 21.59 -4.41 9.51
N PRO A 108 22.24 -4.93 10.57
CA PRO A 108 21.66 -6.02 11.35
C PRO A 108 20.37 -5.68 12.09
N GLU A 109 20.22 -4.41 12.50
CA GLU A 109 19.06 -3.93 13.23
C GLU A 109 18.71 -2.50 12.78
N LEU A 110 17.41 -2.26 12.61
CA LEU A 110 16.83 -0.95 12.34
C LEU A 110 15.80 -0.59 13.40
N LYS A 111 15.64 0.70 13.67
CA LYS A 111 14.60 1.25 14.54
C LYS A 111 13.63 2.13 13.76
N LEU A 112 12.34 1.84 13.95
CA LEU A 112 11.21 2.59 13.42
C LEU A 112 10.13 2.71 14.50
N PHE A 113 9.59 3.90 14.74
CA PHE A 113 8.54 4.14 15.74
C PHE A 113 8.81 3.51 17.13
N TYR A 114 10.06 3.61 17.60
CA TYR A 114 10.53 3.02 18.87
C TYR A 114 10.53 1.47 18.93
N LYS A 115 10.33 0.80 17.79
CA LYS A 115 10.40 -0.65 17.65
C LYS A 115 11.68 -1.06 16.92
N SER A 116 12.28 -2.17 17.34
CA SER A 116 13.44 -2.77 16.69
C SER A 116 13.00 -3.83 15.69
N TYR A 117 13.68 -3.83 14.55
CA TYR A 117 13.51 -4.78 13.44
C TYR A 117 14.88 -5.35 13.10
N TYR A 118 14.97 -6.66 12.95
CA TYR A 118 16.20 -7.41 12.75
C TYR A 118 16.25 -7.95 11.33
N PHE A 119 17.41 -7.79 10.69
CA PHE A 119 17.60 -8.28 9.33
C PHE A 119 17.42 -9.79 9.29
N ASP A 120 16.64 -10.25 8.33
CA ASP A 120 16.38 -11.66 8.08
C ASP A 120 16.97 -12.08 6.75
N SER A 121 16.56 -11.42 5.67
CA SER A 121 16.91 -11.84 4.32
C SER A 121 17.02 -10.69 3.33
N GLN A 122 17.76 -10.95 2.26
CA GLN A 122 17.83 -10.09 1.08
C GLN A 122 17.38 -10.91 -0.12
N THR A 123 16.51 -10.33 -0.93
CA THR A 123 16.08 -10.90 -2.21
C THR A 123 16.32 -9.92 -3.34
N GLU A 124 16.54 -10.47 -4.54
CA GLU A 124 16.62 -9.70 -5.77
C GLU A 124 15.61 -10.27 -6.75
N GLY A 125 14.90 -9.38 -7.44
CA GLY A 125 13.82 -9.79 -8.32
C GLY A 125 13.48 -8.73 -9.35
N SER A 126 12.53 -9.10 -10.20
CA SER A 126 11.95 -8.21 -11.18
C SER A 126 10.46 -8.09 -10.90
N TYR A 127 9.96 -6.86 -10.85
CA TYR A 127 8.55 -6.56 -10.67
C TYR A 127 7.98 -5.99 -11.97
N ASP A 128 6.96 -6.66 -12.52
CA ASP A 128 6.27 -6.23 -13.73
C ASP A 128 5.11 -5.29 -13.39
N ALA A 129 5.39 -3.99 -13.36
CA ALA A 129 4.36 -2.98 -13.21
C ALA A 129 3.92 -2.49 -14.60
N LYS A 130 2.68 -2.81 -15.01
CA LYS A 130 2.05 -2.25 -16.23
C LYS A 130 2.90 -2.46 -17.50
N GLY A 131 3.48 -3.65 -17.66
CA GLY A 131 4.30 -4.02 -18.82
C GLY A 131 5.72 -3.44 -18.81
N LYS A 132 6.18 -2.90 -17.68
CA LYS A 132 7.58 -2.53 -17.46
C LYS A 132 8.15 -3.35 -16.33
N THR A 133 9.12 -4.19 -16.68
CA THR A 133 9.95 -4.93 -15.73
C THR A 133 10.91 -3.97 -15.03
N LYS A 134 10.81 -3.87 -13.72
CA LYS A 134 11.76 -3.11 -12.89
C LYS A 134 12.55 -4.07 -12.01
N SER A 135 13.87 -3.97 -12.03
CA SER A 135 14.71 -4.65 -11.05
C SER A 135 14.51 -4.04 -9.67
N ARG A 136 14.47 -4.91 -8.66
CA ARG A 136 14.26 -4.58 -7.25
C ARG A 136 15.20 -5.39 -6.37
N ILE A 137 15.77 -4.72 -5.37
CA ILE A 137 16.44 -5.35 -4.22
C ILE A 137 15.51 -5.15 -3.02
N THR A 138 15.21 -6.21 -2.29
CA THR A 138 14.42 -6.14 -1.06
C THR A 138 15.28 -6.57 0.12
N TRP A 139 15.28 -5.76 1.19
CA TRP A 139 15.79 -6.16 2.51
C TRP A 139 14.61 -6.35 3.45
N ASP A 140 14.51 -7.56 3.99
CA ASP A 140 13.45 -7.97 4.90
C ASP A 140 13.94 -7.93 6.35
N TYR A 141 13.16 -7.26 7.18
CA TYR A 141 13.42 -7.16 8.61
C TYR A 141 12.20 -7.58 9.41
N TRP A 142 12.39 -8.43 10.42
CA TRP A 142 11.30 -8.85 11.30
C TRP A 142 11.45 -8.24 12.69
N ASP A 143 10.32 -7.95 13.32
CA ASP A 143 10.34 -7.68 14.75
C ASP A 143 10.67 -8.95 15.55
N LYS A 144 11.03 -8.78 16.81
CA LYS A 144 11.46 -9.88 17.68
C LYS A 144 10.44 -11.02 17.81
N ASP A 145 9.17 -10.71 17.61
CA ASP A 145 8.05 -11.65 17.79
C ASP A 145 7.57 -12.25 16.44
N ASP A 146 8.28 -11.98 15.33
CA ASP A 146 7.98 -12.43 13.97
C ASP A 146 6.53 -12.13 13.54
N PHE A 147 6.01 -11.00 14.00
CA PHE A 147 4.62 -10.58 13.77
C PHE A 147 4.51 -9.45 12.75
N THR A 148 5.54 -8.62 12.64
CA THR A 148 5.60 -7.51 11.71
C THR A 148 6.92 -7.53 10.94
N ASN A 149 6.81 -7.64 9.62
CA ASN A 149 7.89 -7.44 8.69
C ASN A 149 7.96 -5.97 8.26
N LEU A 150 9.18 -5.48 8.10
CA LEU A 150 9.54 -4.22 7.49
C LEU A 150 10.36 -4.55 6.24
N ALA A 151 9.73 -4.48 5.08
CA ALA A 151 10.38 -4.70 3.80
C ALA A 151 10.83 -3.36 3.21
N ILE A 152 12.10 -3.25 2.86
CA ILE A 152 12.69 -2.07 2.22
C ILE A 152 13.01 -2.46 0.78
N GLU A 153 12.37 -1.80 -0.18
CA GLU A 153 12.47 -2.11 -1.60
C GLU A 153 13.18 -0.97 -2.34
N ALA A 154 14.36 -1.26 -2.89
CA ALA A 154 15.11 -0.34 -3.74
C ALA A 154 14.92 -0.71 -5.22
N PHE A 155 14.29 0.18 -5.98
CA PHE A 155 14.07 0.02 -7.41
C PHE A 155 15.15 0.70 -8.25
N SER A 156 15.37 0.19 -9.46
CA SER A 156 16.34 0.76 -10.42
C SER A 156 16.13 2.25 -10.80
N ASP A 157 14.95 2.82 -10.54
CA ASP A 157 14.62 4.22 -10.87
C ASP A 157 14.81 5.20 -9.71
N ARG A 158 15.57 4.81 -8.68
CA ARG A 158 15.82 5.59 -7.45
C ARG A 158 14.62 5.71 -6.52
N THR A 159 13.57 4.92 -6.75
CA THR A 159 12.48 4.77 -5.80
C THR A 159 12.93 3.86 -4.64
N LEU A 160 12.61 4.28 -3.42
CA LEU A 160 12.77 3.50 -2.21
C LEU A 160 11.39 3.41 -1.55
N ASP A 161 10.83 2.22 -1.53
CA ASP A 161 9.56 1.96 -0.86
C ASP A 161 9.83 1.20 0.43
N ILE A 162 9.11 1.55 1.49
CA ILE A 162 9.23 0.90 2.80
C ILE A 162 7.86 0.43 3.20
N TYR A 163 7.68 -0.88 3.30
CA TYR A 163 6.40 -1.50 3.63
C TYR A 163 6.42 -2.01 5.06
N SER A 164 5.30 -1.86 5.78
CA SER A 164 5.02 -2.63 6.99
C SER A 164 4.02 -3.71 6.66
N THR A 165 4.40 -4.95 6.89
CA THR A 165 3.57 -6.12 6.64
C THR A 165 3.30 -6.84 7.95
N LYS A 166 2.04 -7.13 8.23
CA LYS A 166 1.60 -7.80 9.47
C LYS A 166 0.79 -9.04 9.13
N VAL A 167 1.00 -10.11 9.88
CA VAL A 167 0.15 -11.30 9.83
C VAL A 167 -1.25 -10.98 10.36
N VAL A 168 -2.28 -11.33 9.59
CA VAL A 168 -3.69 -11.15 9.95
C VAL A 168 -4.46 -12.46 9.85
N LYS A 169 -5.57 -12.56 10.57
CA LYS A 169 -6.49 -13.71 10.48
C LYS A 169 -7.73 -13.32 9.68
N PRO A 170 -8.29 -14.20 8.83
CA PRO A 170 -9.54 -13.95 8.11
C PRO A 170 -10.68 -13.42 8.98
N LYS A 171 -10.79 -13.89 10.23
CA LYS A 171 -11.79 -13.45 11.20
C LYS A 171 -11.67 -11.99 11.67
N GLU A 172 -10.56 -11.30 11.38
CA GLU A 172 -10.41 -9.86 11.65
C GLU A 172 -11.17 -9.01 10.63
N PHE A 173 -11.57 -9.61 9.50
CA PHE A 173 -12.37 -8.98 8.47
C PHE A 173 -13.85 -9.30 8.67
N SER A 174 -14.71 -8.38 8.26
CA SER A 174 -16.15 -8.55 8.40
C SER A 174 -16.91 -7.67 7.41
N LYS A 175 -18.26 -7.79 7.40
CA LYS A 175 -19.16 -6.99 6.56
C LYS A 175 -18.74 -6.95 5.08
N ILE A 176 -18.39 -8.11 4.53
CA ILE A 176 -18.05 -8.24 3.11
C ILE A 176 -19.30 -7.93 2.27
N GLN A 177 -19.17 -6.99 1.34
CA GLN A 177 -20.22 -6.56 0.42
C GLN A 177 -19.73 -6.76 -1.01
N LYS A 178 -20.54 -7.46 -1.81
CA LYS A 178 -20.23 -7.74 -3.22
C LYS A 178 -20.83 -6.69 -4.15
N GLY A 179 -20.07 -6.29 -5.16
CA GLY A 179 -20.55 -5.41 -6.23
C GLY A 179 -21.06 -4.06 -5.74
N VAL A 180 -20.38 -3.47 -4.76
CA VAL A 180 -20.58 -2.08 -4.36
C VAL A 180 -20.09 -1.22 -5.53
N GLY A 181 -20.97 -0.96 -6.50
CA GLY A 181 -20.63 -0.20 -7.70
C GLY A 181 -19.87 1.08 -7.35
N PRO A 182 -18.96 1.56 -8.22
CA PRO A 182 -18.05 2.66 -7.89
C PRO A 182 -18.87 3.80 -7.31
N GLN A 183 -18.67 4.08 -6.02
CA GLN A 183 -19.24 5.28 -5.41
C GLN A 183 -18.72 6.43 -6.26
N ARG A 184 -19.62 7.02 -7.06
CA ARG A 184 -19.37 8.28 -7.73
C ARG A 184 -18.94 9.22 -6.61
N GLN A 185 -17.65 9.49 -6.51
CA GLN A 185 -17.19 10.70 -5.85
C GLN A 185 -17.89 11.82 -6.61
N MET A 186 -19.01 12.32 -6.07
CA MET A 186 -19.47 13.64 -6.40
C MET A 186 -18.43 14.58 -5.81
N THR A 187 -17.32 14.72 -6.52
CA THR A 187 -16.46 15.88 -6.41
C THR A 187 -17.29 17.06 -6.88
N ILE A 188 -18.07 17.63 -5.97
CA ILE A 188 -18.44 19.04 -6.06
C ILE A 188 -17.12 19.78 -5.81
N PHE A 189 -16.28 19.86 -6.83
CA PHE A 189 -15.17 20.81 -6.90
C PHE A 189 -15.79 22.20 -7.00
N THR A 190 -16.26 22.73 -5.88
CA THR A 190 -16.34 24.18 -5.72
C THR A 190 -14.97 24.62 -5.22
N SER A 191 -14.02 24.71 -6.16
CA SER A 191 -12.75 25.38 -5.88
C SER A 191 -13.07 26.87 -5.65
N PRO A 192 -12.70 27.46 -4.49
CA PRO A 192 -12.96 28.88 -4.21
C PRO A 192 -12.30 29.81 -5.25
N LEU A 193 -11.24 29.34 -5.89
CA LEU A 193 -10.54 30.01 -6.98
C LEU A 193 -11.42 30.19 -8.23
N MET A 194 -12.31 29.24 -8.54
CA MET A 194 -13.22 29.36 -9.70
C MET A 194 -14.36 30.34 -9.42
N THR A 195 -14.88 30.38 -8.19
CA THR A 195 -15.89 31.36 -7.80
C THR A 195 -15.34 32.78 -7.76
N GLU A 196 -14.11 32.96 -7.28
CA GLU A 196 -13.42 34.25 -7.30
C GLU A 196 -13.14 34.72 -8.74
N LEU A 197 -12.73 33.82 -9.63
CA LEU A 197 -12.48 34.16 -11.03
C LEU A 197 -13.76 34.61 -11.75
N ILE A 198 -14.89 33.93 -11.52
CA ILE A 198 -16.18 34.31 -12.12
C ILE A 198 -16.63 35.68 -11.61
N LEU A 199 -16.52 35.94 -10.30
CA LEU A 199 -16.82 37.25 -9.71
C LEU A 199 -15.93 38.35 -10.28
N ALA A 200 -14.62 38.09 -10.42
CA ALA A 200 -13.67 39.04 -11.00
C ALA A 200 -14.02 39.37 -12.46
N ILE A 201 -14.39 38.38 -13.28
CA ILE A 201 -14.80 38.59 -14.67
C ILE A 201 -16.08 39.43 -14.75
N ILE A 202 -17.07 39.19 -13.88
CA ILE A 202 -18.33 39.95 -13.85
C ILE A 202 -18.06 41.42 -13.49
N VAL A 203 -17.26 41.69 -12.46
CA VAL A 203 -16.91 43.05 -12.03
C VAL A 203 -16.10 43.78 -13.11
N PHE A 204 -15.16 43.09 -13.76
CA PHE A 204 -14.37 43.67 -14.84
C PHE A 204 -15.24 44.02 -16.06
N SER A 205 -16.16 43.12 -16.43
CA SER A 205 -17.04 43.31 -17.60
C SER A 205 -18.05 44.44 -17.38
N THR A 206 -18.60 44.56 -16.16
CA THR A 206 -19.49 45.68 -15.79
C THR A 206 -18.74 47.00 -15.73
N GLY A 207 -17.50 47.02 -15.23
CA GLY A 207 -16.65 48.21 -15.26
C GLY A 207 -16.37 48.70 -16.68
N ILE A 208 -16.05 47.79 -17.61
CA ILE A 208 -15.84 48.13 -19.02
C ILE A 208 -17.12 48.68 -19.67
N LEU A 209 -18.28 48.05 -19.42
CA LEU A 209 -19.56 48.51 -19.97
C LEU A 209 -19.93 49.92 -19.49
N LEU A 210 -19.66 50.25 -18.22
CA LEU A 210 -19.90 51.59 -17.68
C LEU A 210 -18.97 52.65 -18.29
N ILE A 211 -17.75 52.29 -18.71
CA ILE A 211 -16.82 53.22 -19.36
C ILE A 211 -17.16 53.43 -20.84
N ILE A 212 -17.70 52.42 -21.52
CA ILE A 212 -18.03 52.51 -22.95
C ILE A 212 -19.37 53.23 -23.17
N PHE A 213 -20.33 53.06 -22.25
CA PHE A 213 -21.71 53.52 -22.42
C PHE A 213 -22.17 54.57 -21.39
N GLY A 214 -21.29 55.03 -20.50
CA GLY A 214 -21.53 56.15 -19.56
C GLY A 214 -20.74 57.39 -19.96
#